data_AF-A0AAC9P4J9-F1
#
_entry.id   AF-A0AAC9P4J9-F1
#
_cell.length_a   1.000
_cell.length_b   1.000
_cell.length_c   1.000
_cell.angle_alpha   90.00
_cell.angle_beta   90.00
_cell.angle_gamma   90.00
#
_symmetry.space_group_name_H-M   'P 1'
#
loop_
_entity.id
_entity.type
_entity.pdbx_description
1 polymer ?
#
loop_
_entity_poly.entity_id
_entity_poly.type
_entity_poly.pdbx_seq_one_letter_code
_entity_poly.pdbx_strand_id
1 'polypeptide(L)'
;MQESFDYLHEAADYHRKRIRVLAVPRFDPDRTRAIYVVRVRGELVPVELEYKLSNILFQARATLDRAMFLASHADPALTWTKGEDVQTSFPIASTEEAWDALVGRKHVVALGAKRIAKLRAIQPFVTGARLPVLLNDLHRFDKHRDPLSLFLIADPQFPMVFDHVQDHPAGPDESWIDFAKPNPPLAAGVELVVRRTKRPMMSIGPEDIPATLAARIDGAFVDVQDLLWDTIEYVSRAADVLEGKRPAVADAFANYFAAERQQLAAFQRGMLNEDWGEWLKLSGPVVDRGASFRRPRSATGPACLQHSKHPRGLY
;
A
#
# COMPACT_ATOMS: atom_id res chain seq x y z
N MET A 1 0.60 3.35 16.18
CA MET A 1 0.02 2.00 15.93
C MET A 1 -1.48 2.08 15.76
N GLN A 2 -2.27 2.29 16.82
CA GLN A 2 -3.74 2.37 16.71
C GLN A 2 -4.20 3.42 15.68
N GLU A 3 -3.61 4.62 15.72
CA GLU A 3 -3.94 5.69 14.75
C GLU A 3 -3.74 5.28 13.29
N SER A 4 -2.76 4.42 13.00
CA SER A 4 -2.52 3.91 11.64
C SER A 4 -3.62 2.95 11.19
N PHE A 5 -4.11 2.08 12.07
CA PHE A 5 -5.22 1.18 11.77
C PHE A 5 -6.54 1.93 11.65
N ASP A 6 -6.79 2.90 12.54
CA ASP A 6 -7.97 3.77 12.49
C ASP A 6 -7.99 4.58 11.18
N TYR A 7 -6.84 5.11 10.76
CA TYR A 7 -6.68 5.80 9.49
C TYR A 7 -7.04 4.91 8.29
N LEU A 8 -6.49 3.69 8.24
CA LEU A 8 -6.77 2.75 7.15
C LEU A 8 -8.26 2.38 7.10
N HIS A 9 -8.88 2.17 8.27
CA HIS A 9 -10.31 1.89 8.35
C HIS A 9 -11.15 3.07 7.86
N GLU A 10 -10.82 4.29 8.29
CA GLU A 10 -11.52 5.51 7.88
C GLU A 10 -11.37 5.77 6.37
N ALA A 11 -10.16 5.64 5.83
CA ALA A 11 -9.89 5.81 4.40
C ALA A 11 -10.68 4.79 3.57
N ALA A 12 -10.68 3.52 3.98
CA ALA A 12 -11.45 2.47 3.33
C ALA A 12 -12.97 2.71 3.42
N ASP A 13 -13.46 3.20 4.55
CA ASP A 13 -14.86 3.58 4.73
C ASP A 13 -15.28 4.76 3.88
N TYR A 14 -14.43 5.80 3.79
CA TYR A 14 -14.65 6.94 2.92
C TYR A 14 -14.73 6.49 1.46
N HIS A 15 -13.75 5.71 0.99
CA HIS A 15 -13.72 5.22 -0.37
C HIS A 15 -14.96 4.38 -0.72
N ARG A 16 -15.35 3.46 0.17
CA ARG A 16 -16.54 2.60 -0.05
C ARG A 16 -17.87 3.36 -0.02
N LYS A 17 -18.00 4.39 0.83
CA LYS A 17 -19.30 5.05 1.10
C LYS A 17 -19.49 6.34 0.30
N ARG A 18 -18.42 7.03 -0.08
CA ARG A 18 -18.48 8.39 -0.63
C ARG A 18 -17.90 8.55 -2.03
N ILE A 19 -17.07 7.60 -2.48
CA ILE A 19 -16.44 7.65 -3.79
C ILE A 19 -17.06 6.57 -4.70
N ARG A 20 -17.24 6.90 -5.97
CA ARG A 20 -17.42 5.90 -7.03
C ARG A 20 -16.49 6.21 -8.19
N VAL A 21 -15.62 5.25 -8.53
CA VAL A 21 -14.68 5.36 -9.64
C VAL A 21 -14.97 4.24 -10.64
N LEU A 22 -15.22 4.61 -11.88
CA LEU A 22 -15.54 3.69 -12.97
C LEU A 22 -14.68 4.00 -14.19
N ALA A 23 -14.31 2.98 -14.94
CA ALA A 23 -13.70 3.11 -16.25
C ALA A 23 -14.81 3.07 -17.29
N VAL A 24 -15.11 4.19 -17.96
CA VAL A 24 -16.16 4.27 -18.99
C VAL A 24 -15.53 4.18 -20.37
N PRO A 25 -15.94 3.21 -21.20
CA PRO A 25 -15.30 3.03 -22.49
C PRO A 25 -15.73 4.07 -23.52
N ARG A 26 -14.81 4.35 -24.45
CA ARG A 26 -15.04 5.05 -25.72
C ARG A 26 -14.57 4.16 -26.86
N PHE A 27 -15.43 3.96 -27.84
CA PHE A 27 -15.15 3.16 -29.01
C PHE A 27 -14.36 3.94 -30.07
N ASP A 28 -13.41 3.24 -30.68
CA ASP A 28 -12.98 3.60 -32.03
C ASP A 28 -14.06 3.14 -33.05
N PRO A 29 -14.21 3.81 -34.21
CA PRO A 29 -15.28 3.53 -35.17
C PRO A 29 -15.38 2.08 -35.65
N ASP A 30 -14.24 1.38 -35.72
CA ASP A 30 -14.15 -0.02 -36.16
C ASP A 30 -14.48 -1.05 -35.06
N ARG A 31 -14.68 -0.58 -33.82
CA ARG A 31 -14.94 -1.39 -32.62
C ARG A 31 -13.88 -2.46 -32.30
N THR A 32 -12.67 -2.31 -32.82
CA THR A 32 -11.53 -3.19 -32.47
C THR A 32 -10.69 -2.63 -31.32
N ARG A 33 -10.94 -1.37 -30.95
CA ARG A 33 -10.28 -0.67 -29.87
C ARG A 33 -11.28 0.09 -28.99
N ALA A 34 -11.02 0.05 -27.69
CA ALA A 34 -11.77 0.78 -26.68
C ALA A 34 -10.79 1.48 -25.72
N ILE A 35 -11.00 2.77 -25.50
CA ILE A 35 -10.26 3.57 -24.52
C ILE A 35 -11.14 3.75 -23.30
N TYR A 36 -10.70 3.27 -22.14
CA TYR A 36 -11.43 3.42 -20.89
C TYR A 36 -11.01 4.71 -20.19
N VAL A 37 -11.98 5.60 -20.03
CA VAL A 37 -11.80 6.92 -19.44
C VAL A 37 -12.39 6.92 -18.04
N VAL A 38 -11.62 7.39 -17.06
CA VAL A 38 -12.03 7.45 -15.67
C VAL A 38 -13.20 8.40 -15.50
N ARG A 39 -14.27 7.91 -14.87
CA ARG A 39 -15.39 8.71 -14.38
C ARG A 39 -15.44 8.61 -12.87
N VAL A 40 -15.52 9.76 -12.22
CA VAL A 40 -15.49 9.89 -10.77
C VAL A 40 -16.78 10.54 -10.29
N ARG A 41 -17.29 10.06 -9.15
CA ARG A 41 -18.23 10.77 -8.31
C ARG A 41 -17.68 10.83 -6.89
N GLY A 42 -17.73 12.01 -6.28
CA GLY A 42 -17.15 12.28 -4.96
C GLY A 42 -15.78 12.94 -5.07
N GLU A 43 -15.27 13.38 -3.93
CA GLU A 43 -13.90 13.87 -3.78
C GLU A 43 -12.98 12.65 -3.60
N LEU A 44 -11.96 12.51 -4.45
CA LEU A 44 -11.14 11.29 -4.50
C LEU A 44 -10.25 11.12 -3.27
N VAL A 45 -9.73 12.22 -2.76
CA VAL A 45 -8.84 12.27 -1.61
C VAL A 45 -9.20 13.54 -0.85
N PRO A 46 -9.97 13.44 0.24
CA PRO A 46 -10.26 14.58 1.10
C PRO A 46 -8.99 15.04 1.82
N VAL A 47 -8.83 16.36 1.93
CA VAL A 47 -7.65 17.00 2.53
C VAL A 47 -7.42 16.55 3.99
N GLU A 48 -8.49 16.19 4.70
CA GLU A 48 -8.39 15.65 6.07
C GLU A 48 -7.56 14.35 6.13
N LEU A 49 -7.59 13.51 5.09
CA LEU A 49 -6.77 12.29 5.03
C LEU A 49 -5.29 12.61 4.81
N GLU A 50 -4.96 13.67 4.06
CA GLU A 50 -3.57 14.13 3.89
C GLU A 50 -3.00 14.65 5.22
N TYR A 51 -3.78 15.47 5.93
CA TYR A 51 -3.40 15.98 7.24
C TYR A 51 -3.25 14.87 8.29
N LYS A 52 -4.18 13.90 8.32
CA LYS A 52 -4.12 12.78 9.26
C LYS A 52 -2.90 11.90 9.01
N LEU A 53 -2.63 11.53 7.76
CA LEU A 53 -1.44 10.74 7.42
C LEU A 53 -0.17 11.50 7.80
N SER A 54 -0.09 12.78 7.43
CA SER A 54 1.04 13.63 7.79
C SER A 54 1.25 13.62 9.32
N ASN A 55 0.19 13.86 10.09
CA ASN A 55 0.26 13.83 11.56
C ASN A 55 0.78 12.50 12.10
N ILE A 56 0.31 11.35 11.58
CA ILE A 56 0.80 10.02 11.99
C ILE A 56 2.30 9.89 11.74
N LEU A 57 2.78 10.32 10.57
CA LEU A 57 4.20 10.28 10.24
C LEU A 57 5.04 11.24 11.10
N PHE A 58 4.55 12.45 11.39
CA PHE A 58 5.21 13.39 12.31
C PHE A 58 5.29 12.83 13.73
N GLN A 59 4.23 12.19 14.22
CA GLN A 59 4.25 11.53 15.51
C GLN A 59 5.21 10.33 15.53
N ALA A 60 5.29 9.57 14.44
CA ALA A 60 6.26 8.48 14.29
C ALA A 60 7.69 9.02 14.44
N ARG A 61 8.03 10.12 13.74
CA ARG A 61 9.33 10.79 13.88
C ARG A 61 9.57 11.30 15.30
N ALA A 62 8.60 12.01 15.88
CA ALA A 62 8.71 12.51 17.25
C ALA A 62 8.89 11.38 18.29
N THR A 63 8.29 10.22 18.05
CA THR A 63 8.45 9.03 18.90
C THR A 63 9.89 8.52 18.85
N LEU A 64 10.49 8.46 17.66
CA LEU A 64 11.89 8.10 17.49
C LEU A 64 12.83 9.08 18.21
N ASP A 65 12.62 10.38 18.02
CA ASP A 65 13.43 11.41 18.66
C ASP A 65 13.31 11.36 20.19
N ARG A 66 12.10 11.15 20.72
CA ARG A 66 11.86 10.96 22.16
C ARG A 66 12.53 9.69 22.69
N ALA A 67 12.43 8.57 21.98
CA ALA A 67 13.09 7.32 22.37
C ALA A 67 14.61 7.49 22.39
N MET A 68 15.17 8.20 21.39
CA MET A 68 16.59 8.52 21.33
C MET A 68 17.02 9.36 22.53
N PHE A 69 16.27 10.41 22.85
CA PHE A 69 16.51 11.25 24.01
C PHE A 69 16.54 10.42 25.30
N LEU A 70 15.51 9.61 25.55
CA LEU A 70 15.46 8.77 26.75
C LEU A 70 16.63 7.79 26.83
N ALA A 71 17.01 7.17 25.71
CA ALA A 71 18.07 6.19 25.67
C ALA A 71 19.47 6.81 25.86
N SER A 72 19.72 8.01 25.30
CA SER A 72 21.01 8.70 25.44
C SER A 72 21.21 9.33 26.81
N HIS A 73 20.13 9.72 27.49
CA HIS A 73 20.16 10.34 28.83
C HIS A 73 19.97 9.33 29.97
N ALA A 74 20.01 8.02 29.68
CA ALA A 74 19.81 6.98 30.67
C ALA A 74 20.96 6.90 31.70
N ASP A 75 22.16 7.36 31.33
CA ASP A 75 23.30 7.42 32.24
C ASP A 75 23.36 8.79 32.95
N PRO A 76 23.12 8.85 34.27
CA PRO A 76 23.15 10.10 35.03
C PRO A 76 24.57 10.68 35.20
N ALA A 77 25.62 9.93 34.88
CA ALA A 77 27.00 10.43 34.92
C ALA A 77 27.33 11.36 33.73
N LEU A 78 26.55 11.28 32.64
CA LEU A 78 26.73 12.16 31.49
C LEU A 78 26.05 13.51 31.74
N THR A 79 26.81 14.59 31.61
CA THR A 79 26.29 15.95 31.69
C THR A 79 25.88 16.45 30.31
N TRP A 80 24.76 17.17 30.23
CA TRP A 80 24.19 17.67 28.98
C TRP A 80 24.01 19.19 29.06
N THR A 81 24.37 19.88 27.99
CA THR A 81 24.02 21.29 27.83
C THR A 81 22.61 21.41 27.24
N LYS A 82 21.93 22.52 27.52
CA LYS A 82 20.61 22.81 26.93
C LYS A 82 20.60 22.73 25.40
N GLY A 83 21.71 23.09 24.75
CA GLY A 83 21.84 22.97 23.29
C GLY A 83 21.88 21.50 22.83
N GLU A 84 22.59 20.64 23.56
CA GLU A 84 22.67 19.20 23.27
C GLU A 84 21.32 18.51 23.49
N ASP A 85 20.56 18.89 24.53
CA ASP A 85 19.21 18.39 24.78
C ASP A 85 18.29 18.64 23.58
N VAL A 86 18.27 19.90 23.09
CA VAL A 86 17.40 20.34 21.98
C VAL A 86 17.79 19.71 20.64
N GLN A 87 19.07 19.38 20.45
CA GLN A 87 19.58 18.80 19.21
C GLN A 87 19.53 17.27 19.17
N THR A 88 19.07 16.62 20.25
CA THR A 88 18.96 15.17 20.30
C THR A 88 17.87 14.69 19.37
N SER A 89 18.27 13.94 18.35
CA SER A 89 17.40 13.43 17.29
C SER A 89 17.81 12.02 16.93
N PHE A 90 16.84 11.20 16.53
CA PHE A 90 17.10 9.86 16.06
C PHE A 90 17.93 9.90 14.76
N PRO A 91 19.05 9.15 14.69
CA PRO A 91 19.93 9.17 13.53
C PRO A 91 19.30 8.38 12.38
N ILE A 92 19.09 9.05 11.25
CA ILE A 92 18.71 8.42 9.98
C ILE A 92 19.74 8.81 8.92
N ALA A 93 20.36 7.81 8.30
CA ALA A 93 21.37 8.00 7.27
C ALA A 93 20.98 7.29 5.97
N SER A 94 21.01 8.03 4.85
CA SER A 94 20.80 7.46 3.51
C SER A 94 22.06 6.88 2.89
N THR A 95 23.25 7.15 3.47
CA THR A 95 24.54 6.60 3.04
C THR A 95 25.42 6.24 4.24
N GLU A 96 26.47 5.45 4.01
CA GLU A 96 27.43 5.07 5.05
C GLU A 96 28.23 6.28 5.56
N GLU A 97 28.60 7.20 4.69
CA GLU A 97 29.33 8.42 5.08
C GLU A 97 28.48 9.33 5.97
N ALA A 98 27.18 9.45 5.68
CA ALA A 98 26.26 10.19 6.52
C ALA A 98 26.10 9.53 7.90
N TRP A 99 26.12 8.19 7.94
CA TRP A 99 26.08 7.44 9.20
C TRP A 99 27.31 7.71 10.06
N ASP A 100 28.51 7.67 9.47
CA ASP A 100 29.76 7.93 10.18
C ASP A 100 29.80 9.33 10.81
N ALA A 101 29.23 10.32 10.13
CA ALA A 101 29.07 11.67 10.68
C ALA A 101 28.06 11.71 11.85
N LEU A 102 26.98 10.94 11.79
CA LEU A 102 25.96 10.90 12.84
C LEU A 102 26.42 10.15 14.09
N VAL A 103 27.16 9.05 13.95
CA VAL A 103 27.62 8.24 15.10
C VAL A 103 28.63 8.96 16.00
N GLY A 104 29.30 9.99 15.48
CA GLY A 104 30.17 10.86 16.27
C GLY A 104 29.42 11.81 17.21
N ARG A 105 28.10 11.96 17.06
CA ARG A 105 27.30 12.85 17.91
C ARG A 105 27.17 12.28 19.33
N LYS A 106 27.33 13.12 20.35
CA LYS A 106 27.31 12.75 21.77
C LYS A 106 26.12 11.85 22.16
N HIS A 107 24.90 12.18 21.73
CA HIS A 107 23.71 11.37 22.02
C HIS A 107 23.75 9.97 21.39
N VAL A 108 24.38 9.81 20.23
CA VAL A 108 24.57 8.50 19.59
C VAL A 108 25.69 7.72 20.28
N VAL A 109 26.82 8.37 20.57
CA VAL A 109 27.95 7.77 21.31
C VAL A 109 27.50 7.22 22.67
N ALA A 110 26.64 7.95 23.38
CA ALA A 110 26.10 7.57 24.69
C ALA A 110 25.35 6.23 24.70
N LEU A 111 24.86 5.75 23.54
CA LEU A 111 24.18 4.46 23.45
C LEU A 111 25.11 3.25 23.60
N GLY A 112 26.42 3.44 23.40
CA GLY A 112 27.42 2.38 23.38
C GLY A 112 27.41 1.54 22.09
N ALA A 113 28.56 0.90 21.82
CA ALA A 113 28.85 0.24 20.53
C ALA A 113 27.80 -0.80 20.11
N LYS A 114 27.24 -1.57 21.06
CA LYS A 114 26.26 -2.62 20.77
C LYS A 114 24.94 -2.06 20.21
N ARG A 115 24.44 -0.96 20.77
CA ARG A 115 23.20 -0.32 20.29
C ARG A 115 23.44 0.40 18.97
N ILE A 116 24.58 1.09 18.83
CA ILE A 116 24.99 1.74 17.58
C ILE A 116 25.05 0.72 16.43
N ALA A 117 25.68 -0.44 16.64
CA ALA A 117 25.75 -1.49 15.62
C ALA A 117 24.36 -2.02 15.20
N LYS A 118 23.45 -2.20 16.17
CA LYS A 118 22.06 -2.59 15.88
C LYS A 118 21.27 -1.50 15.15
N LEU A 119 21.47 -0.23 15.52
CA LEU A 119 20.84 0.90 14.82
C LEU A 119 21.36 1.04 13.39
N ARG A 120 22.65 0.77 13.15
CA ARG A 120 23.23 0.73 11.79
C ARG A 120 22.51 -0.28 10.91
N ALA A 121 22.22 -1.46 11.44
CA ALA A 121 21.60 -2.57 10.69
C ALA A 121 20.19 -2.24 10.16
N ILE A 122 19.51 -1.22 10.71
CA ILE A 122 18.18 -0.80 10.28
C ILE A 122 18.18 0.47 9.43
N GLN A 123 19.36 1.01 9.08
CA GLN A 123 19.46 2.25 8.30
C GLN A 123 19.11 2.03 6.81
N PRO A 124 18.55 3.05 6.14
CA PRO A 124 18.25 3.01 4.70
C PRO A 124 19.37 2.51 3.81
N PHE A 125 20.63 2.91 4.05
CA PHE A 125 21.75 2.48 3.20
C PHE A 125 22.09 0.98 3.36
N VAL A 126 21.64 0.35 4.45
CA VAL A 126 21.81 -1.09 4.69
C VAL A 126 20.61 -1.87 4.17
N THR A 127 19.40 -1.36 4.38
CA THR A 127 18.15 -2.09 4.09
C THR A 127 17.57 -1.77 2.72
N GLY A 128 17.97 -0.66 2.09
CA GLY A 128 17.33 -0.12 0.90
C GLY A 128 15.94 0.51 1.15
N ALA A 129 15.50 0.59 2.41
CA ALA A 129 14.17 1.08 2.75
C ALA A 129 14.06 2.60 2.52
N ARG A 130 13.01 3.03 1.81
CA ARG A 130 12.74 4.45 1.52
C ARG A 130 12.06 5.19 2.67
N LEU A 131 11.27 4.48 3.47
CA LEU A 131 10.49 5.08 4.56
C LEU A 131 11.36 5.89 5.55
N PRO A 132 12.50 5.40 6.08
CA PRO A 132 13.21 6.21 7.06
C PRO A 132 13.76 7.51 6.44
N VAL A 133 14.12 7.50 5.16
CA VAL A 133 14.50 8.72 4.43
C VAL A 133 13.34 9.72 4.42
N LEU A 134 12.11 9.26 4.12
CA LEU A 134 10.91 10.08 4.24
C LEU A 134 10.75 10.65 5.67
N LEU A 135 10.87 9.80 6.70
CA LEU A 135 10.76 10.24 8.10
C LEU A 135 11.81 11.30 8.46
N ASN A 136 13.01 11.20 7.89
CA ASN A 136 14.08 12.18 8.07
C ASN A 136 13.72 13.52 7.40
N ASP A 137 13.10 13.46 6.23
CA ASP A 137 12.74 14.64 5.44
C ASP A 137 11.40 15.28 5.88
N LEU A 138 10.67 14.68 6.83
CA LEU A 138 9.40 15.24 7.33
C LEU A 138 9.51 16.70 7.78
N HIS A 139 10.64 17.13 8.35
CA HIS A 139 10.83 18.53 8.76
C HIS A 139 10.79 19.52 7.57
N ARG A 140 10.97 19.06 6.34
CA ARG A 140 10.84 19.86 5.12
C ARG A 140 9.39 20.01 4.68
N PHE A 141 8.51 19.12 5.12
CA PHE A 141 7.09 19.20 4.90
C PHE A 141 6.50 20.05 6.04
N ASP A 142 5.88 21.18 5.71
CA ASP A 142 5.07 21.88 6.70
C ASP A 142 3.74 21.15 6.78
N LYS A 143 3.52 20.33 7.81
CA LYS A 143 2.24 19.60 7.97
C LYS A 143 0.99 20.48 7.89
N HIS A 144 1.11 21.78 8.09
CA HIS A 144 0.00 22.74 8.01
C HIS A 144 -0.07 23.47 6.66
N ARG A 145 1.05 23.64 5.94
CA ARG A 145 1.11 24.38 4.67
C ARG A 145 1.35 23.52 3.43
N ASP A 146 2.04 22.40 3.57
CA ASP A 146 2.41 21.46 2.51
C ASP A 146 2.42 20.02 3.05
N PRO A 147 1.22 19.44 3.32
CA PRO A 147 1.11 18.05 3.76
C PRO A 147 1.55 17.07 2.67
N LEU A 148 1.84 15.83 3.06
CA LEU A 148 2.16 14.77 2.10
C LEU A 148 0.97 14.55 1.16
N SER A 149 1.18 14.82 -0.13
CA SER A 149 0.13 14.70 -1.14
C SER A 149 -0.27 13.25 -1.36
N LEU A 150 -1.58 13.03 -1.34
CA LEU A 150 -2.19 11.72 -1.53
C LEU A 150 -2.95 11.67 -2.86
N PHE A 151 -2.92 10.48 -3.45
CA PHE A 151 -3.53 10.22 -4.74
C PHE A 151 -4.29 8.92 -4.66
N LEU A 152 -5.44 8.86 -5.31
CA LEU A 152 -6.07 7.59 -5.63
C LEU A 152 -5.48 7.10 -6.95
N ILE A 153 -4.97 5.87 -6.98
CA ILE A 153 -4.39 5.25 -8.19
C ILE A 153 -5.15 3.96 -8.51
N ALA A 154 -5.02 3.45 -9.73
CA ALA A 154 -5.42 2.08 -9.99
C ALA A 154 -4.53 1.15 -9.14
N ASP A 155 -5.17 0.25 -8.42
CA ASP A 155 -4.49 -0.61 -7.48
C ASP A 155 -3.54 -1.54 -8.24
N PRO A 156 -2.22 -1.41 -8.09
CA PRO A 156 -1.28 -2.28 -8.78
C PRO A 156 -1.38 -3.73 -8.29
N GLN A 157 -2.02 -3.95 -7.13
CA GLN A 157 -2.15 -5.25 -6.51
C GLN A 157 -3.39 -6.03 -6.96
N PHE A 158 -4.36 -5.38 -7.61
CA PHE A 158 -5.58 -6.02 -8.06
C PHE A 158 -5.79 -5.78 -9.56
N PRO A 159 -5.83 -6.84 -10.39
CA PRO A 159 -6.08 -6.67 -11.81
C PRO A 159 -7.49 -6.13 -12.03
N MET A 160 -7.61 -5.15 -12.94
CA MET A 160 -8.92 -4.70 -13.39
C MET A 160 -9.57 -5.81 -14.22
N VAL A 161 -10.82 -6.14 -13.90
CA VAL A 161 -11.60 -7.16 -14.60
C VAL A 161 -12.53 -6.48 -15.60
N PHE A 162 -12.64 -7.04 -16.80
CA PHE A 162 -13.45 -6.49 -17.90
C PHE A 162 -14.67 -7.37 -18.15
N ASP A 163 -15.62 -7.35 -17.22
CA ASP A 163 -16.78 -8.25 -17.24
C ASP A 163 -17.89 -7.79 -18.19
N HIS A 164 -17.84 -6.55 -18.66
CA HIS A 164 -18.87 -5.96 -19.51
C HIS A 164 -18.47 -5.92 -20.98
N VAL A 165 -17.43 -6.65 -21.38
CA VAL A 165 -16.96 -6.74 -22.76
C VAL A 165 -17.46 -8.04 -23.40
N GLN A 166 -18.11 -7.90 -24.55
CA GLN A 166 -18.54 -9.03 -25.37
C GLN A 166 -17.93 -8.91 -26.77
N ASP A 167 -16.99 -9.79 -27.09
CA ASP A 167 -16.39 -9.86 -28.42
C ASP A 167 -17.25 -10.70 -29.38
N HIS A 168 -17.15 -10.41 -30.68
CA HIS A 168 -17.79 -11.23 -31.70
C HIS A 168 -17.30 -12.70 -31.61
N PRO A 169 -18.19 -13.70 -31.76
CA PRO A 169 -17.82 -15.11 -31.54
C PRO A 169 -16.93 -15.71 -32.63
N ALA A 170 -16.89 -15.10 -33.82
CA ALA A 170 -16.06 -15.56 -34.95
C ALA A 170 -14.73 -14.80 -35.04
N GLY A 171 -13.64 -15.52 -35.33
CA GLY A 171 -12.29 -14.99 -35.52
C GLY A 171 -11.27 -15.56 -34.53
N PRO A 172 -9.99 -15.19 -34.57
CA PRO A 172 -9.00 -15.54 -33.55
C PRO A 172 -9.25 -14.79 -32.23
N ASP A 173 -9.08 -15.46 -31.10
CA ASP A 173 -9.32 -14.87 -29.76
C ASP A 173 -8.04 -14.21 -29.24
N GLU A 174 -7.80 -12.98 -29.68
CA GLU A 174 -6.63 -12.22 -29.25
C GLU A 174 -7.05 -10.82 -28.80
N SER A 175 -6.75 -10.51 -27.54
CA SER A 175 -6.95 -9.20 -26.97
C SER A 175 -5.75 -8.76 -26.13
N TRP A 176 -5.55 -7.45 -26.05
CA TRP A 176 -4.48 -6.79 -25.31
C TRP A 176 -5.09 -5.69 -24.46
N ILE A 177 -4.60 -5.54 -23.23
CA ILE A 177 -4.97 -4.47 -22.33
C ILE A 177 -3.68 -3.78 -21.92
N ASP A 178 -3.57 -2.50 -22.25
CA ASP A 178 -2.41 -1.69 -21.93
C ASP A 178 -2.86 -0.49 -21.10
N PHE A 179 -2.09 -0.11 -20.08
CA PHE A 179 -2.30 1.19 -19.44
C PHE A 179 -2.00 2.31 -20.44
N ALA A 180 -2.89 3.29 -20.55
CA ALA A 180 -2.72 4.43 -21.45
C ALA A 180 -1.52 5.31 -21.03
N LYS A 181 -1.26 5.38 -19.72
CA LYS A 181 -0.04 5.94 -19.11
C LYS A 181 0.38 5.05 -17.95
N PRO A 182 1.69 4.96 -17.61
CA PRO A 182 2.12 4.20 -16.44
C PRO A 182 1.45 4.75 -15.16
N ASN A 183 0.50 3.98 -14.63
CA ASN A 183 -0.27 4.19 -13.40
C ASN A 183 -0.51 5.67 -12.98
N PRO A 184 -1.30 6.44 -13.75
CA PRO A 184 -1.58 7.82 -13.42
C PRO A 184 -2.48 7.93 -12.18
N PRO A 185 -2.40 9.06 -11.43
CA PRO A 185 -3.46 9.42 -10.50
C PRO A 185 -4.82 9.39 -11.19
N LEU A 186 -5.79 8.76 -10.53
CA LEU A 186 -7.17 8.76 -10.98
C LEU A 186 -7.67 10.21 -10.90
N ALA A 187 -8.25 10.67 -12.00
CA ALA A 187 -8.95 11.94 -12.09
C ALA A 187 -10.00 11.82 -13.18
N ALA A 188 -11.09 12.59 -13.07
CA ALA A 188 -12.15 12.57 -14.06
C ALA A 188 -11.59 12.91 -15.46
N GLY A 189 -11.88 12.08 -16.45
CA GLY A 189 -11.44 12.28 -17.83
C GLY A 189 -10.06 11.70 -18.17
N VAL A 190 -9.33 11.14 -17.20
CA VAL A 190 -8.05 10.47 -17.46
C VAL A 190 -8.28 9.19 -18.27
N GLU A 191 -7.52 8.98 -19.34
CA GLU A 191 -7.45 7.70 -20.02
C GLU A 191 -6.64 6.72 -19.16
N LEU A 192 -7.26 5.62 -18.75
CA LEU A 192 -6.67 4.66 -17.83
C LEU A 192 -6.04 3.49 -18.57
N VAL A 193 -6.87 2.78 -19.35
CA VAL A 193 -6.47 1.58 -20.09
C VAL A 193 -7.04 1.60 -21.51
N VAL A 194 -6.28 1.02 -22.42
CA VAL A 194 -6.66 0.79 -23.81
C VAL A 194 -6.81 -0.71 -23.99
N ARG A 195 -8.01 -1.14 -24.37
CA ARG A 195 -8.26 -2.51 -24.83
C ARG A 195 -8.19 -2.55 -26.34
N ARG A 196 -7.44 -3.51 -26.88
CA ARG A 196 -7.33 -3.79 -28.32
C ARG A 196 -7.68 -5.25 -28.55
N THR A 197 -8.32 -5.56 -29.66
CA THR A 197 -8.69 -6.93 -30.02
C THR A 197 -8.70 -7.11 -31.53
N LYS A 198 -8.44 -8.33 -32.01
CA LYS A 198 -8.60 -8.67 -33.43
C LYS A 198 -10.07 -8.87 -33.83
N ARG A 199 -10.95 -9.10 -32.86
CA ARG A 199 -12.40 -9.27 -33.11
C ARG A 199 -13.14 -7.97 -32.81
N PRO A 200 -14.09 -7.54 -33.63
CA PRO A 200 -14.96 -6.42 -33.26
C PRO A 200 -15.69 -6.71 -31.95
N MET A 201 -15.68 -5.74 -31.03
CA MET A 201 -16.48 -5.76 -29.81
C MET A 201 -17.96 -5.54 -30.15
N MET A 202 -18.82 -6.47 -29.76
CA MET A 202 -20.28 -6.36 -29.91
C MET A 202 -20.86 -5.40 -28.88
N SER A 203 -20.39 -5.50 -27.63
CA SER A 203 -20.75 -4.59 -26.55
C SER A 203 -19.57 -4.35 -25.61
N ILE A 204 -19.52 -3.15 -25.03
CA ILE A 204 -18.65 -2.80 -23.91
C ILE A 204 -19.43 -1.96 -22.92
N GLY A 205 -19.18 -2.15 -21.64
CA GLY A 205 -19.79 -1.39 -20.56
C GLY A 205 -18.77 -0.72 -19.64
N PRO A 206 -19.24 0.11 -18.69
CA PRO A 206 -18.40 0.63 -17.62
C PRO A 206 -17.84 -0.50 -16.76
N GLU A 207 -16.56 -0.41 -16.41
CA GLU A 207 -15.89 -1.36 -15.51
C GLU A 207 -15.56 -0.71 -14.18
N ASP A 208 -15.52 -1.52 -13.11
CA ASP A 208 -15.04 -1.07 -11.81
C ASP A 208 -13.51 -0.95 -11.83
N ILE A 209 -12.99 0.13 -11.24
CA ILE A 209 -11.54 0.33 -11.09
C ILE A 209 -11.15 -0.11 -9.69
N PRO A 210 -10.36 -1.18 -9.50
CA PRO A 210 -9.74 -1.42 -8.21
C PRO A 210 -8.79 -0.25 -7.94
N ALA A 211 -8.97 0.40 -6.80
CA ALA A 211 -8.26 1.63 -6.49
C ALA A 211 -7.70 1.59 -5.07
N THR A 212 -6.47 2.07 -4.94
CA THR A 212 -5.80 2.22 -3.64
C THR A 212 -5.34 3.66 -3.43
N LEU A 213 -5.16 4.01 -2.17
CA LEU A 213 -4.61 5.29 -1.73
C LEU A 213 -3.08 5.20 -1.74
N ALA A 214 -2.43 6.12 -2.45
CA ALA A 214 -0.98 6.18 -2.57
C ALA A 214 -0.44 7.56 -2.22
N ALA A 215 0.73 7.58 -1.57
CA ALA A 215 1.54 8.78 -1.38
C ALA A 215 2.58 8.88 -2.49
N ARG A 216 2.91 10.10 -2.91
CA ARG A 216 4.02 10.33 -3.85
C ARG A 216 5.31 10.63 -3.07
N ILE A 217 6.27 9.72 -3.15
CA ILE A 217 7.57 9.80 -2.45
C ILE A 217 8.67 9.60 -3.49
N ASP A 218 9.61 10.55 -3.59
CA ASP A 218 10.72 10.53 -4.55
C ASP A 218 10.28 10.25 -6.00
N GLY A 219 9.13 10.82 -6.39
CA GLY A 219 8.54 10.66 -7.72
C GLY A 219 7.81 9.34 -7.96
N ALA A 220 7.86 8.38 -7.04
CA ALA A 220 7.15 7.11 -7.10
C ALA A 220 5.87 7.13 -6.25
N PHE A 221 4.86 6.35 -6.66
CA PHE A 221 3.70 6.08 -5.81
C PHE A 221 4.01 4.93 -4.86
N VAL A 222 3.72 5.15 -3.59
CA VAL A 222 3.84 4.16 -2.52
C VAL A 222 2.47 3.98 -1.92
N ASP A 223 2.02 2.73 -1.85
CA ASP A 223 0.75 2.38 -1.21
C ASP A 223 0.75 2.81 0.28
N VAL A 224 -0.34 3.47 0.72
CA VAL A 224 -0.40 4.03 2.07
C VAL A 224 -0.53 2.95 3.15
N GLN A 225 -1.13 1.80 2.85
CA GLN A 225 -1.17 0.67 3.78
C GLN A 225 0.24 0.12 4.00
N ASP A 226 0.99 -0.11 2.94
CA ASP A 226 2.38 -0.55 3.04
C ASP A 226 3.25 0.49 3.77
N LEU A 227 3.07 1.78 3.47
CA LEU A 227 3.78 2.87 4.15
C LEU A 227 3.53 2.85 5.66
N LEU A 228 2.27 2.67 6.09
CA LEU A 228 1.90 2.65 7.50
C LEU A 228 2.37 1.39 8.22
N TRP A 229 2.33 0.23 7.55
CA TRP A 229 2.88 -1.03 8.06
C TRP A 229 4.39 -0.93 8.29
N ASP A 230 5.13 -0.46 7.29
CA ASP A 230 6.56 -0.24 7.41
C ASP A 230 6.87 0.80 8.49
N THR A 231 6.01 1.82 8.67
CA THR A 231 6.15 2.81 9.75
C THR A 231 6.04 2.18 11.13
N ILE A 232 5.04 1.33 11.35
CA ILE A 232 4.84 0.62 12.61
C ILE A 232 6.03 -0.28 12.92
N GLU A 233 6.47 -1.06 11.94
CA GLU A 233 7.58 -2.00 12.06
C GLU A 233 8.88 -1.26 12.41
N TYR A 234 9.22 -0.23 11.63
CA TYR A 234 10.47 0.51 11.79
C TYR A 234 10.56 1.23 13.13
N VAL A 235 9.50 1.96 13.53
CA VAL A 235 9.48 2.69 14.81
C VAL A 235 9.56 1.73 15.99
N SER A 236 8.82 0.61 15.93
CA SER A 236 8.86 -0.41 16.98
C SER A 236 10.26 -1.03 17.10
N ARG A 237 10.89 -1.36 15.96
CA ARG A 237 12.24 -1.94 15.93
C ARG A 237 13.28 -0.98 16.49
N ALA A 238 13.24 0.27 16.05
CA ALA A 238 14.16 1.31 16.51
C ALA A 238 14.02 1.56 18.02
N ALA A 239 12.79 1.65 18.52
CA ALA A 239 12.52 1.82 19.96
C ALA A 239 13.06 0.63 20.77
N ASP A 240 12.79 -0.62 20.35
CA ASP A 240 13.30 -1.82 21.03
C ASP A 240 14.84 -1.86 21.05
N VAL A 241 15.49 -1.46 19.96
CA VAL A 241 16.96 -1.35 19.89
C VAL A 241 17.49 -0.31 20.88
N LEU A 242 16.86 0.85 20.96
CA LEU A 242 17.23 1.94 21.88
C LEU A 242 17.06 1.55 23.34
N GLU A 243 15.99 0.82 23.66
CA GLU A 243 15.78 0.26 25.00
C GLU A 243 16.76 -0.89 25.33
N GLY A 244 17.53 -1.37 24.34
CA GLY A 244 18.45 -2.50 24.49
C GLY A 244 17.76 -3.87 24.53
N LYS A 245 16.49 -3.93 24.13
CA LYS A 245 15.67 -5.14 24.08
C LYS A 245 15.86 -5.90 22.77
N ARG A 246 15.23 -7.08 22.70
CA ARG A 246 15.06 -7.82 21.44
C ARG A 246 13.81 -7.26 20.73
N PRO A 247 13.85 -7.03 19.40
CA PRO A 247 12.75 -6.42 18.65
C PRO A 247 11.57 -7.37 18.40
N ALA A 248 11.07 -8.06 19.43
CA ALA A 248 10.09 -9.14 19.28
C ALA A 248 8.75 -8.64 18.70
N VAL A 249 8.33 -7.43 19.06
CA VAL A 249 7.09 -6.82 18.56
C VAL A 249 7.26 -6.46 17.08
N ALA A 250 8.36 -5.83 16.72
CA ALA A 250 8.67 -5.52 15.32
C ALA A 250 8.83 -6.80 14.48
N ASP A 251 9.45 -7.84 15.00
CA ASP A 251 9.57 -9.14 14.33
C ASP A 251 8.18 -9.78 14.08
N ALA A 252 7.27 -9.68 15.05
CA ALA A 252 5.89 -10.15 14.89
C ALA A 252 5.15 -9.36 13.80
N PHE A 253 5.29 -8.04 13.77
CA PHE A 253 4.70 -7.19 12.72
C PHE A 253 5.30 -7.49 11.35
N ALA A 254 6.62 -7.59 11.25
CA ALA A 254 7.30 -7.92 10.00
C ALA A 254 6.81 -9.26 9.43
N ASN A 255 6.68 -10.28 10.29
CA ASN A 255 6.15 -11.58 9.89
C ASN A 255 4.69 -11.51 9.43
N TYR A 256 3.85 -10.76 10.15
CA TYR A 256 2.46 -10.57 9.80
C TYR A 256 2.32 -9.84 8.45
N PHE A 257 2.99 -8.70 8.27
CA PHE A 257 2.95 -7.95 7.01
C PHE A 257 3.53 -8.74 5.83
N ALA A 258 4.59 -9.52 6.06
CA ALA A 258 5.15 -10.39 5.03
C ALA A 258 4.16 -11.50 4.62
N ALA A 259 3.43 -12.10 5.58
CA ALA A 259 2.41 -13.10 5.29
C ALA A 259 1.25 -12.52 4.47
N GLU A 260 0.75 -11.33 4.84
CA GLU A 260 -0.30 -10.62 4.10
C GLU A 260 0.14 -10.29 2.66
N ARG A 261 1.37 -9.76 2.50
CA ARG A 261 1.96 -9.49 1.18
C ARG A 261 2.11 -10.77 0.35
N GLN A 262 2.51 -11.88 0.97
CA GLN A 262 2.63 -13.16 0.29
C GLN A 262 1.27 -13.70 -0.15
N GLN A 263 0.25 -13.60 0.71
CA GLN A 263 -1.12 -14.01 0.37
C GLN A 263 -1.65 -13.18 -0.79
N LEU A 264 -1.41 -11.87 -0.81
CA LEU A 264 -1.83 -11.00 -1.91
C LEU A 264 -1.09 -11.32 -3.22
N ALA A 265 0.22 -11.56 -3.17
CA ALA A 265 0.97 -11.98 -4.33
C ALA A 265 0.49 -13.34 -4.89
N ALA A 266 0.11 -14.28 -4.01
CA ALA A 266 -0.49 -15.54 -4.41
C ALA A 266 -1.88 -15.35 -5.04
N PHE A 267 -2.69 -14.42 -4.49
CA PHE A 267 -3.99 -14.05 -5.07
C PHE A 267 -3.83 -13.50 -6.50
N GLN A 268 -2.86 -12.61 -6.71
CA GLN A 268 -2.54 -12.04 -8.03
C GLN A 268 -2.16 -13.12 -9.04
N ARG A 269 -1.32 -14.07 -8.64
CA ARG A 269 -0.95 -15.21 -9.51
C ARG A 269 -2.17 -16.05 -9.87
N GLY A 270 -3.07 -16.29 -8.91
CA GLY A 270 -4.34 -16.96 -9.15
C GLY A 270 -5.22 -16.23 -10.15
N MET A 271 -5.34 -14.91 -10.04
CA MET A 271 -6.10 -14.10 -11.00
C MET A 271 -5.51 -14.08 -12.42
N LEU A 272 -4.18 -14.11 -12.55
CA LEU A 272 -3.50 -14.00 -13.84
C LEU A 272 -3.36 -15.34 -14.57
N ASN A 273 -3.10 -16.42 -13.82
CA ASN A 273 -2.69 -17.71 -14.37
C ASN A 273 -3.63 -18.86 -13.97
N GLU A 274 -4.75 -18.57 -13.32
CA GLU A 274 -5.68 -19.55 -12.71
C GLU A 274 -5.02 -20.49 -11.68
N ASP A 275 -3.83 -20.15 -11.18
CA ASP A 275 -3.11 -20.92 -10.16
C ASP A 275 -3.52 -20.49 -8.74
N TRP A 276 -4.62 -21.08 -8.27
CA TRP A 276 -5.19 -20.80 -6.95
C TRP A 276 -4.56 -21.59 -5.80
N GLY A 277 -3.65 -22.53 -6.10
CA GLY A 277 -3.20 -23.54 -5.15
C GLY A 277 -2.46 -22.99 -3.94
N GLU A 278 -1.59 -21.98 -4.15
CA GLU A 278 -0.86 -21.34 -3.06
C GLU A 278 -1.77 -20.42 -2.23
N TRP A 279 -2.62 -19.63 -2.89
CA TRP A 279 -3.54 -18.73 -2.18
C TRP A 279 -4.51 -19.49 -1.27
N LEU A 280 -5.06 -20.62 -1.72
CA LEU A 280 -5.94 -21.48 -0.91
C LEU A 280 -5.22 -22.08 0.30
N LYS A 281 -3.92 -22.38 0.18
CA LYS A 281 -3.12 -22.87 1.32
C LYS A 281 -2.86 -21.76 2.34
N LEU A 282 -2.54 -20.55 1.87
CA LEU A 282 -2.20 -19.40 2.72
C LEU A 282 -3.43 -18.79 3.40
N SER A 283 -4.57 -18.75 2.71
CA SER A 283 -5.82 -18.17 3.25
C SER A 283 -6.52 -19.06 4.28
N GLY A 284 -6.12 -20.33 4.38
CA GLY A 284 -6.68 -21.32 5.32
C GLY A 284 -8.12 -21.77 4.97
N PRO A 285 -8.67 -22.75 5.69
CA PRO A 285 -10.10 -23.08 5.56
C PRO A 285 -10.92 -21.84 5.96
N VAL A 286 -11.95 -21.52 5.17
CA VAL A 286 -12.91 -20.44 5.43
C VAL A 286 -13.63 -20.71 6.74
N VAL A 287 -13.02 -20.32 7.85
CA VAL A 287 -13.67 -20.19 9.15
C VAL A 287 -13.92 -18.71 9.29
N ASP A 288 -15.19 -18.32 9.40
CA ASP A 288 -15.73 -16.97 9.53
C ASP A 288 -14.89 -16.09 10.49
N ARG A 289 -13.79 -15.52 10.00
CA ARG A 289 -12.97 -14.52 10.68
C ARG A 289 -13.24 -13.19 9.99
N GLY A 290 -14.33 -12.55 10.42
CA GLY A 290 -14.42 -11.10 10.61
C GLY A 290 -13.84 -10.15 9.55
N ALA A 291 -13.92 -10.46 8.26
CA ALA A 291 -13.77 -9.50 7.16
C ALA A 291 -14.42 -10.08 5.91
N SER A 292 -15.73 -10.34 5.98
CA SER A 292 -16.47 -10.82 4.82
C SER A 292 -16.46 -9.76 3.73
N PHE A 293 -15.75 -10.00 2.62
CA PHE A 293 -16.22 -9.56 1.31
C PHE A 293 -17.59 -10.21 1.11
N ARG A 294 -18.64 -9.54 1.59
CA ARG A 294 -20.01 -9.92 1.24
C ARG A 294 -20.08 -9.79 -0.27
N ARG A 295 -20.22 -10.93 -0.96
CA ARG A 295 -20.75 -10.96 -2.32
C ARG A 295 -21.93 -9.97 -2.38
N PRO A 296 -21.98 -9.06 -3.35
CA PRO A 296 -23.18 -8.27 -3.54
C PRO A 296 -24.35 -9.25 -3.70
N ARG A 297 -25.36 -9.07 -2.85
CA ARG A 297 -26.62 -9.80 -2.93
C ARG A 297 -27.16 -9.62 -4.34
N SER A 298 -27.13 -10.68 -5.14
CA SER A 298 -27.84 -10.77 -6.41
C SER A 298 -29.32 -10.51 -6.14
N ALA A 299 -29.86 -9.41 -6.66
CA ALA A 299 -31.29 -9.27 -6.83
C ALA A 299 -31.72 -10.24 -7.95
N THR A 300 -32.40 -11.32 -7.57
CA THR A 300 -33.47 -12.04 -8.32
C THR A 300 -33.35 -12.08 -9.86
N GLY A 301 -33.14 -13.18 -10.59
CA GLY A 301 -33.17 -14.65 -10.38
C GLY A 301 -32.98 -15.31 -11.79
N PRO A 302 -33.39 -16.57 -12.07
CA PRO A 302 -33.72 -17.68 -11.20
C PRO A 302 -32.66 -18.81 -11.26
N ALA A 303 -32.76 -19.71 -10.29
CA ALA A 303 -32.03 -20.97 -10.24
C ALA A 303 -32.31 -21.86 -11.47
N CYS A 304 -31.26 -22.45 -12.03
CA CYS A 304 -31.29 -23.84 -12.50
C CYS A 304 -29.86 -24.38 -12.62
N LEU A 305 -29.45 -25.09 -11.56
CA LEU A 305 -28.68 -26.32 -11.76
C LEU A 305 -29.51 -27.24 -12.68
N GLN A 306 -28.88 -27.75 -13.74
CA GLN A 306 -29.01 -29.10 -14.30
C GLN A 306 -28.81 -29.07 -15.82
N HIS A 307 -27.71 -29.66 -16.29
CA HIS A 307 -27.78 -31.01 -16.83
C HIS A 307 -26.40 -31.55 -17.22
N SER A 308 -25.88 -32.45 -16.38
CA SER A 308 -25.25 -33.67 -16.88
C SER A 308 -26.26 -34.40 -17.77
N LYS A 309 -25.93 -34.67 -19.03
CA LYS A 309 -26.43 -35.85 -19.76
C LYS A 309 -25.41 -36.22 -20.85
N HIS A 310 -24.77 -37.37 -20.69
CA HIS A 310 -25.02 -38.40 -21.69
C HIS A 310 -25.32 -39.76 -21.01
N PRO A 311 -26.34 -40.49 -21.50
CA PRO A 311 -26.79 -41.75 -20.94
C PRO A 311 -26.22 -42.95 -21.71
N ARG A 312 -26.35 -44.13 -21.08
CA ARG A 312 -26.58 -45.51 -21.60
C ARG A 312 -25.83 -46.46 -20.64
N GLY A 313 -26.41 -47.46 -19.99
CA GLY A 313 -27.72 -48.10 -20.12
C GLY A 313 -27.53 -49.62 -20.14
N LEU A 314 -28.23 -50.30 -19.21
CA LEU A 314 -28.74 -51.68 -19.25
C LEU A 314 -27.87 -52.85 -18.73
N TYR A 315 -28.54 -53.58 -17.82
CA TYR A 315 -28.26 -54.83 -17.08
C TYR A 315 -27.25 -54.76 -15.92
#